data_AF-A0A7K6QFH8-F1
#
_entry.id   AF-A0A7K6QFH8-F1
#
_cell.length_a   1.000
_cell.length_b   1.000
_cell.length_c   1.000
_cell.angle_alpha   90.00
_cell.angle_beta   90.00
_cell.angle_gamma   90.00
#
_symmetry.space_group_name_H-M   'P 1'
#
loop_
_entity.id
_entity.type
_entity.pdbx_description
1 polymer ?
#
loop_
_entity_poly.entity_id
_entity_poly.type
_entity_poly.pdbx_seq_one_letter_code
_entity_poly.pdbx_strand_id
1 'polypeptide(L)'
;AKHTEQHEGRLYHIPLEELRAVFPHGLPQRFQQQIQTFNEARLMVRRPALELFAYLRGSNLSHPAVRYVIYGERGTGKTMTLCHVVHHCSRQGWLVLHVPDAHLWVKNCKELLQSSYNKARLDQPLQASAWLKNFKISNERFLQEIKTQKKYMWGKRESTEEGRPLGEVVEQGLARVRSASDAVGVLLRELKLQSQRGSFRLLVAVDGVNALWGRSTLRREDKSPVSPEELTLVHNLRKMVRNDWSGGAIVTTLSQTGSLFKPSSAYTPQELLGKEGFDALDPFVPIPVPNYSPREFESCYGYYLERRWLQHEQGQS
;
A
#
# COMPACT_ATOMS: atom_id res chain seq x y z
N ALA A 1 6.35 13.75 13.41
CA ALA A 1 7.17 12.54 13.68
C ALA A 1 7.02 11.99 15.12
N LYS A 2 6.79 12.84 16.14
CA LYS A 2 6.63 12.42 17.54
C LYS A 2 5.21 12.63 18.05
N HIS A 3 4.22 12.01 17.42
CA HIS A 3 2.83 12.16 17.87
C HIS A 3 2.57 11.23 19.07
N THR A 4 1.81 11.74 20.03
CA THR A 4 1.41 11.09 21.28
C THR A 4 -0.10 11.23 21.46
N GLU A 5 -0.68 10.57 22.46
CA GLU A 5 -2.10 10.66 22.80
C GLU A 5 -2.58 12.11 23.03
N GLN A 6 -1.72 12.99 23.53
CA GLN A 6 -2.03 14.41 23.71
C GLN A 6 -2.37 15.13 22.39
N HIS A 7 -1.87 14.61 21.26
CA HIS A 7 -2.08 15.16 19.93
C HIS A 7 -3.33 14.60 19.24
N GLU A 8 -4.06 13.69 19.87
CA GLU A 8 -5.30 13.12 19.32
C GLU A 8 -6.29 14.23 18.93
N GLY A 9 -6.87 14.12 17.73
CA GLY A 9 -7.79 15.08 17.13
C GLY A 9 -7.12 16.30 16.49
N ARG A 10 -5.82 16.55 16.74
CA ARG A 10 -5.12 17.70 16.12
C ARG A 10 -4.71 17.39 14.69
N LEU A 11 -4.73 18.43 13.85
CA LEU A 11 -4.21 18.36 12.48
C LEU A 11 -2.75 18.80 12.46
N TYR A 12 -1.89 18.01 11.80
CA TYR A 12 -0.50 18.39 11.55
C TYR A 12 -0.28 18.66 10.07
N HIS A 13 0.62 19.58 9.77
CA HIS A 13 0.98 19.96 8.41
C HIS A 13 2.06 19.02 7.84
N ILE A 14 1.87 18.60 6.60
CA ILE A 14 2.84 17.88 5.78
C ILE A 14 3.31 18.82 4.68
N PRO A 15 4.61 19.19 4.63
CA PRO A 15 5.17 19.96 3.53
C PRO A 15 4.85 19.30 2.18
N LEU A 16 4.47 20.10 1.17
CA LEU A 16 4.07 19.57 -0.15
C LEU A 16 5.21 18.84 -0.87
N GLU A 17 6.46 19.23 -0.64
CA GLU A 17 7.65 18.53 -1.15
C GLU A 17 7.76 17.12 -0.58
N GLU A 18 7.59 17.00 0.75
CA GLU A 18 7.58 15.72 1.45
C GLU A 18 6.39 14.85 0.99
N LEU A 19 5.22 15.47 0.77
CA LEU A 19 4.06 14.77 0.26
C LEU A 19 4.32 14.13 -1.12
N ARG A 20 5.00 14.85 -2.02
CA ARG A 20 5.33 14.35 -3.36
C ARG A 20 6.36 13.20 -3.32
N ALA A 21 7.32 13.28 -2.40
CA ALA A 21 8.33 12.23 -2.24
C ALA A 21 7.72 10.96 -1.61
N VAL A 22 6.95 11.11 -0.53
CA VAL A 22 6.39 9.98 0.22
C VAL A 22 5.14 9.38 -0.46
N PHE A 23 4.32 10.22 -1.09
CA PHE A 23 3.08 9.82 -1.74
C PHE A 23 3.00 10.29 -3.20
N PRO A 24 3.87 9.77 -4.10
CA PRO A 24 3.66 9.91 -5.53
C PRO A 24 2.33 9.25 -5.97
N HIS A 25 1.85 8.27 -5.19
CA HIS A 25 0.51 7.70 -5.29
C HIS A 25 -0.11 7.43 -3.92
N GLY A 26 -1.40 7.11 -3.93
CA GLY A 26 -2.09 6.50 -2.79
C GLY A 26 -2.82 7.43 -1.85
N LEU A 27 -2.69 8.74 -2.03
CA LEU A 27 -3.63 9.66 -1.39
C LEU A 27 -5.02 9.50 -2.00
N PRO A 28 -6.10 9.44 -1.21
CA PRO A 28 -7.45 9.43 -1.72
C PRO A 28 -7.73 10.65 -2.61
N GLN A 29 -8.46 10.47 -3.72
CA GLN A 29 -8.76 11.55 -4.67
C GLN A 29 -9.39 12.78 -4.00
N ARG A 30 -10.33 12.58 -3.07
CA ARG A 30 -10.97 13.68 -2.32
C ARG A 30 -9.96 14.47 -1.48
N PHE A 31 -8.97 13.78 -0.90
CA PHE A 31 -7.92 14.44 -0.14
C PHE A 31 -6.94 15.18 -1.06
N GLN A 32 -6.62 14.63 -2.24
CA GLN A 32 -5.82 15.35 -3.24
C GLN A 32 -6.51 16.64 -3.71
N GLN A 33 -7.84 16.60 -3.95
CA GLN A 33 -8.63 17.80 -4.26
C GLN A 33 -8.58 18.82 -3.13
N GLN A 34 -8.72 18.38 -1.88
CA GLN A 34 -8.62 19.24 -0.71
C GLN A 34 -7.25 19.93 -0.63
N ILE A 35 -6.16 19.19 -0.86
CA ILE A 35 -4.79 19.73 -0.87
C ILE A 35 -4.63 20.77 -1.97
N GLN A 36 -5.16 20.50 -3.17
CA GLN A 36 -5.11 21.43 -4.30
C GLN A 36 -5.89 22.72 -4.00
N THR A 37 -7.07 22.61 -3.39
CA THR A 37 -7.93 23.76 -3.08
C THR A 37 -7.35 24.60 -1.94
N PHE A 38 -6.83 23.98 -0.87
CA PHE A 38 -6.30 24.71 0.29
C PHE A 38 -4.82 25.08 0.15
N ASN A 39 -4.15 24.57 -0.88
CA ASN A 39 -2.71 24.68 -1.09
C ASN A 39 -1.88 24.24 0.13
N GLU A 40 -2.40 23.29 0.91
CA GLU A 40 -1.72 22.70 2.04
C GLU A 40 -2.19 21.26 2.28
N ALA A 41 -1.32 20.44 2.88
CA ALA A 41 -1.67 19.10 3.30
C ALA A 41 -1.72 19.02 4.82
N ARG A 42 -2.93 18.99 5.40
CA ARG A 42 -3.12 18.75 6.83
C ARG A 42 -3.80 17.41 7.06
N LEU A 43 -3.22 16.61 7.96
CA LEU A 43 -3.72 15.28 8.30
C LEU A 43 -4.02 15.24 9.81
N MET A 44 -5.19 14.70 10.18
CA MET A 44 -5.59 14.56 11.58
C MET A 44 -4.92 13.36 12.25
N VAL A 45 -4.37 13.56 13.45
CA VAL A 45 -3.85 12.48 14.29
C VAL A 45 -5.02 11.75 14.96
N ARG A 46 -5.24 10.50 14.57
CA ARG A 46 -6.31 9.65 15.12
C ARG A 46 -5.76 8.54 16.00
N ARG A 47 -6.58 8.07 16.96
CA ARG A 47 -6.23 6.99 17.90
C ARG A 47 -5.74 5.70 17.22
N PRO A 48 -6.36 5.17 16.15
CA PRO A 48 -5.87 3.96 15.49
C PRO A 48 -4.44 4.09 14.92
N ALA A 49 -4.07 5.27 14.44
CA ALA A 49 -2.70 5.52 13.96
C ALA A 49 -1.70 5.57 15.11
N LEU A 50 -2.07 6.20 16.24
CA LEU A 50 -1.23 6.27 17.44
C LEU A 50 -0.98 4.88 18.04
N GLU A 51 -2.01 4.04 18.07
CA GLU A 51 -1.93 2.63 18.51
C GLU A 51 -0.95 1.84 17.62
N LEU A 52 -1.09 1.97 16.29
CA LEU A 52 -0.14 1.38 15.35
C LEU A 52 1.29 1.88 15.56
N PHE A 53 1.51 3.16 15.87
CA PHE A 53 2.84 3.66 16.20
C PHE A 53 3.39 3.07 17.49
N ALA A 54 2.54 2.77 18.48
CA ALA A 54 2.98 2.09 19.69
C ALA A 54 3.43 0.66 19.37
N TYR A 55 2.65 -0.08 18.58
CA TYR A 55 3.01 -1.43 18.16
C TYR A 55 4.27 -1.47 17.29
N LEU A 56 4.42 -0.56 16.33
CA LEU A 56 5.62 -0.49 15.47
C LEU A 56 6.88 -0.07 16.23
N ARG A 57 6.76 0.69 17.33
CA ARG A 57 7.89 1.03 18.20
C ARG A 57 8.26 -0.10 19.15
N GLY A 58 7.28 -0.87 19.61
CA GLY A 58 7.48 -2.02 20.48
C GLY A 58 7.84 -3.31 19.75
N SER A 59 7.75 -3.34 18.42
CA SER A 59 8.02 -4.55 17.64
C SER A 59 9.52 -4.84 17.55
N ASN A 60 9.88 -6.08 17.87
CA ASN A 60 11.23 -6.57 17.66
C ASN A 60 11.38 -7.06 16.22
N LEU A 61 12.22 -6.38 15.44
CA LEU A 61 12.45 -6.67 14.02
C LEU A 61 13.16 -8.00 13.77
N SER A 62 13.71 -8.65 14.80
CA SER A 62 14.25 -10.01 14.71
C SER A 62 13.15 -11.08 14.63
N HIS A 63 11.93 -10.77 15.09
CA HIS A 63 10.78 -11.68 14.97
C HIS A 63 10.16 -11.65 13.56
N PRO A 64 9.36 -12.68 13.21
CA PRO A 64 8.58 -12.67 11.99
C PRO A 64 7.73 -11.39 11.84
N ALA A 65 7.58 -10.91 10.61
CA ALA A 65 6.87 -9.69 10.30
C ALA A 65 5.42 -9.74 10.81
N VAL A 66 5.08 -8.83 11.72
CA VAL A 66 3.75 -8.72 12.29
C VAL A 66 2.78 -8.17 11.25
N ARG A 67 1.60 -8.80 11.15
CA ARG A 67 0.52 -8.40 10.25
C ARG A 67 -0.52 -7.57 11.01
N TYR A 68 -0.71 -6.32 10.60
CA TYR A 68 -1.75 -5.43 11.11
C TYR A 68 -2.83 -5.26 10.04
N VAL A 69 -4.09 -5.43 10.42
CA VAL A 69 -5.24 -5.32 9.51
C VAL A 69 -6.17 -4.22 10.01
N ILE A 70 -6.17 -3.10 9.31
CA ILE A 70 -7.02 -1.94 9.57
C ILE A 70 -8.40 -2.18 8.94
N TYR A 71 -9.45 -2.15 9.75
CA TYR A 71 -10.82 -2.41 9.29
C TYR A 71 -11.83 -1.42 9.90
N GLY A 72 -13.05 -1.39 9.36
CA GLY A 72 -14.09 -0.46 9.78
C GLY A 72 -15.01 -0.07 8.61
N GLU A 73 -16.09 0.62 8.94
CA GLU A 73 -17.15 0.99 7.99
C GLU A 73 -16.66 1.86 6.83
N ARG A 74 -17.47 1.95 5.77
CA ARG A 74 -17.16 2.78 4.60
C ARG A 74 -17.04 4.25 5.01
N GLY A 75 -15.91 4.89 4.66
CA GLY A 75 -15.72 6.32 4.90
C GLY A 75 -15.08 6.69 6.25
N THR A 76 -14.72 5.72 7.11
CA THR A 76 -14.13 6.00 8.44
C THR A 76 -12.67 6.48 8.43
N GLY A 77 -12.01 6.63 7.28
CA GLY A 77 -10.63 7.12 7.22
C GLY A 77 -9.54 6.04 7.36
N LYS A 78 -9.83 4.78 7.03
CA LYS A 78 -8.85 3.66 7.01
C LYS A 78 -7.61 3.97 6.15
N THR A 79 -7.80 4.37 4.90
CA THR A 79 -6.71 4.75 3.99
C THR A 79 -5.88 5.90 4.55
N MET A 80 -6.53 6.92 5.14
CA MET A 80 -5.81 8.04 5.77
C MET A 80 -4.98 7.60 6.97
N THR A 81 -5.48 6.63 7.75
CA THR A 81 -4.72 6.00 8.84
C THR A 81 -3.49 5.26 8.30
N LEU A 82 -3.63 4.50 7.20
CA LEU A 82 -2.52 3.84 6.52
C LEU A 82 -1.49 4.86 5.98
N CYS A 83 -1.95 5.93 5.32
CA CYS A 83 -1.07 7.00 4.86
C CYS A 83 -0.31 7.65 6.03
N HIS A 84 -0.95 7.86 7.18
CA HIS A 84 -0.27 8.39 8.36
C HIS A 84 0.87 7.47 8.81
N VAL A 85 0.66 6.14 8.78
CA VAL A 85 1.68 5.14 9.06
C VAL A 85 2.82 5.14 8.05
N VAL A 86 2.49 5.22 6.76
CA VAL A 86 3.49 5.31 5.69
C VAL A 86 4.37 6.55 5.88
N HIS A 87 3.77 7.72 6.12
CA HIS A 87 4.51 8.96 6.37
C HIS A 87 5.41 8.86 7.62
N HIS A 88 4.91 8.26 8.69
CA HIS A 88 5.69 8.04 9.90
C HIS A 88 6.91 7.15 9.65
N CYS A 89 6.74 6.02 8.96
CA CYS A 89 7.81 5.07 8.69
C CYS A 89 8.83 5.63 7.69
N SER A 90 8.37 6.36 6.66
CA SER A 90 9.25 7.04 5.71
C SER A 90 10.19 8.03 6.41
N ARG A 91 9.67 8.85 7.34
CA ARG A 91 10.50 9.76 8.16
C ARG A 91 11.48 9.04 9.10
N GLN A 92 11.22 7.80 9.46
CA GLN A 92 12.14 6.97 10.25
C GLN A 92 13.18 6.24 9.38
N GLY A 93 13.20 6.48 8.07
CA GLY A 93 14.14 5.82 7.16
C GLY A 93 13.79 4.35 6.92
N TRP A 94 12.50 3.99 6.94
CA TRP A 94 12.06 2.68 6.49
C TRP A 94 11.88 2.69 4.96
N LEU A 95 12.16 1.54 4.33
CA LEU A 95 11.79 1.30 2.95
C LEU A 95 10.29 1.04 2.90
N VAL A 96 9.57 1.86 2.12
CA VAL A 96 8.10 1.80 2.04
C VAL A 96 7.69 1.12 0.75
N LEU A 97 7.02 -0.02 0.90
CA LEU A 97 6.35 -0.73 -0.17
C LEU A 97 4.85 -0.46 -0.09
N HIS A 98 4.41 0.58 -0.78
CA HIS A 98 3.01 1.03 -0.74
C HIS A 98 2.23 0.60 -2.00
N VAL A 99 1.17 -0.18 -1.82
CA VAL A 99 0.17 -0.51 -2.83
C VAL A 99 -1.11 0.26 -2.51
N PRO A 100 -1.45 1.29 -3.31
CA PRO A 100 -2.47 2.28 -2.94
C PRO A 100 -3.91 1.80 -3.09
N ASP A 101 -4.17 0.85 -3.97
CA ASP A 101 -5.46 0.16 -4.10
C ASP A 101 -5.24 -1.17 -4.83
N ALA A 102 -5.23 -2.27 -4.09
CA ALA A 102 -5.08 -3.60 -4.66
C ALA A 102 -6.27 -3.99 -5.56
N HIS A 103 -7.44 -3.34 -5.44
CA HIS A 103 -8.58 -3.61 -6.31
C HIS A 103 -8.29 -3.27 -7.76
N LEU A 104 -7.44 -2.27 -8.03
CA LEU A 104 -7.04 -1.89 -9.39
C LEU A 104 -6.25 -2.98 -10.11
N TRP A 105 -5.68 -3.93 -9.37
CA TRP A 105 -4.97 -5.07 -9.95
C TRP A 105 -5.89 -6.24 -10.27
N VAL A 106 -7.16 -6.22 -9.85
CA VAL A 106 -8.12 -7.32 -10.11
C VAL A 106 -9.33 -6.89 -10.92
N LYS A 107 -9.37 -5.62 -11.37
CA LYS A 107 -10.39 -5.07 -12.26
C LYS A 107 -9.82 -4.07 -13.25
N ASN A 108 -10.59 -3.75 -14.28
CA ASN A 108 -10.30 -2.67 -15.25
C ASN A 108 -8.89 -2.72 -15.86
N CYS A 109 -8.34 -3.92 -16.07
CA CYS A 109 -7.06 -4.09 -16.75
C CYS A 109 -7.29 -4.10 -18.26
N LYS A 110 -6.73 -3.10 -18.95
CA LYS A 110 -6.88 -2.95 -20.41
C LYS A 110 -6.11 -4.02 -21.19
N GLU A 111 -4.96 -4.41 -20.67
CA GLU A 111 -4.05 -5.35 -21.31
C GLU A 111 -3.65 -6.43 -20.31
N LEU A 112 -3.86 -7.68 -20.71
CA LEU A 112 -3.43 -8.87 -19.99
C LEU A 112 -2.59 -9.70 -20.96
N LEU A 113 -1.35 -10.00 -20.57
CA LEU A 113 -0.43 -10.77 -21.39
C LEU A 113 -0.13 -12.09 -20.69
N GLN A 114 0.08 -13.15 -21.45
CA GLN A 114 0.63 -14.37 -20.87
C GLN A 114 2.06 -14.12 -20.42
N SER A 115 2.37 -14.51 -19.17
CA SER A 115 3.69 -14.26 -18.60
C SER A 115 4.78 -15.04 -19.33
N SER A 116 5.89 -14.35 -19.59
CA SER A 116 7.06 -14.94 -20.24
C SER A 116 7.83 -15.88 -19.31
N TYR A 117 7.80 -15.60 -18.00
CA TYR A 117 8.46 -16.39 -16.98
C TYR A 117 7.63 -17.61 -16.54
N ASN A 118 6.31 -17.46 -16.41
CA ASN A 118 5.42 -18.55 -16.04
C ASN A 118 4.15 -18.57 -16.90
N LYS A 119 4.07 -19.52 -17.84
CA LYS A 119 2.96 -19.64 -18.79
C LYS A 119 1.58 -19.83 -18.14
N ALA A 120 1.50 -20.26 -16.88
CA ALA A 120 0.24 -20.40 -16.15
C ALA A 120 -0.26 -19.06 -15.57
N ARG A 121 0.53 -17.99 -15.65
CA ARG A 121 0.21 -16.66 -15.10
C ARG A 121 -0.01 -15.61 -16.18
N LEU A 122 -0.69 -14.55 -15.76
CA LEU A 122 -0.99 -13.38 -16.58
C LEU A 122 -0.32 -12.13 -15.99
N ASP A 123 0.37 -11.42 -16.86
CA ASP A 123 1.09 -10.19 -16.58
C ASP A 123 0.21 -8.97 -16.87
N GLN A 124 0.41 -7.94 -16.05
CA GLN A 124 -0.33 -6.68 -16.07
C GLN A 124 0.65 -5.51 -16.26
N PRO A 125 1.19 -5.37 -17.49
CA PRO A 125 2.35 -4.52 -17.76
C PRO A 125 2.11 -3.04 -17.40
N LEU A 126 0.91 -2.52 -17.67
CA LEU A 126 0.56 -1.12 -17.39
C LEU A 126 0.50 -0.83 -15.88
N GLN A 127 -0.16 -1.70 -15.11
CA GLN A 127 -0.26 -1.59 -13.65
C GLN A 127 1.11 -1.73 -13.00
N ALA A 128 1.92 -2.68 -13.48
CA ALA A 128 3.27 -2.93 -12.99
C ALA A 128 4.18 -1.72 -13.24
N SER A 129 4.19 -1.18 -14.47
CA SER A 129 5.00 -0.01 -14.84
C SER A 129 4.60 1.24 -14.06
N ALA A 130 3.30 1.51 -13.93
CA ALA A 130 2.81 2.64 -13.14
C ALA A 130 3.24 2.53 -11.68
N TRP A 131 3.15 1.33 -11.09
CA TRP A 131 3.58 1.11 -9.72
C TRP A 131 5.10 1.23 -9.55
N LEU A 132 5.91 0.67 -10.47
CA LEU A 132 7.37 0.77 -10.47
C LEU A 132 7.85 2.23 -10.53
N LYS A 133 7.21 3.06 -11.36
CA LYS A 133 7.55 4.48 -11.49
C LYS A 133 7.42 5.21 -10.16
N ASN A 134 6.33 4.95 -9.45
CA ASN A 134 6.08 5.59 -8.17
C ASN A 134 6.93 4.98 -7.05
N PHE A 135 7.18 3.66 -7.08
CA PHE A 135 8.09 3.00 -6.16
C PHE A 135 9.51 3.58 -6.26
N LYS A 136 9.97 3.89 -7.48
CA LYS A 136 11.26 4.54 -7.73
C LYS A 136 11.36 5.88 -7.01
N ILE A 137 10.35 6.73 -7.14
CA ILE A 137 10.30 8.07 -6.53
C ILE A 137 10.37 7.99 -5.01
N SER A 138 9.59 7.09 -4.39
CA SER A 138 9.52 7.01 -2.92
C SER A 138 10.75 6.40 -2.25
N ASN A 139 11.51 5.56 -2.95
CA ASN A 139 12.60 4.76 -2.36
C ASN A 139 13.93 4.92 -3.09
N GLU A 140 14.15 6.04 -3.79
CA GLU A 140 15.32 6.27 -4.66
C GLU A 140 16.65 5.98 -3.94
N ARG A 141 16.79 6.43 -2.69
CA ARG A 141 17.97 6.16 -1.86
C ARG A 141 18.27 4.67 -1.71
N PHE A 142 17.26 3.87 -1.36
CA PHE A 142 17.44 2.43 -1.13
C PHE A 142 17.72 1.66 -2.41
N LEU A 143 17.23 2.15 -3.56
CA LEU A 143 17.45 1.50 -4.86
C LEU A 143 18.92 1.50 -5.29
N GLN A 144 19.71 2.47 -4.82
CA GLN A 144 21.14 2.55 -5.08
C GLN A 144 21.96 1.69 -4.09
N GLU A 145 21.50 1.60 -2.84
CA GLU A 145 22.18 0.87 -1.77
C GLU A 145 21.96 -0.66 -1.88
N ILE A 146 20.73 -1.09 -2.23
CA ILE A 146 20.36 -2.51 -2.31
C ILE A 146 20.86 -3.12 -3.61
N LYS A 147 21.56 -4.26 -3.52
CA LYS A 147 22.14 -4.97 -4.67
C LYS A 147 21.43 -6.28 -4.96
N THR A 148 21.34 -6.70 -6.22
CA THR A 148 20.80 -8.00 -6.62
C THR A 148 21.66 -9.14 -6.08
N GLN A 149 21.05 -10.23 -5.60
CA GLN A 149 21.77 -11.44 -5.15
C GLN A 149 21.82 -12.54 -6.21
N LYS A 150 21.17 -12.33 -7.34
CA LYS A 150 21.07 -13.32 -8.41
C LYS A 150 21.13 -12.63 -9.75
N LYS A 151 21.55 -13.37 -10.76
CA LYS A 151 21.37 -12.99 -12.15
C LYS A 151 19.90 -13.13 -12.56
N TYR A 152 19.37 -12.11 -13.20
CA TYR A 152 17.99 -12.05 -13.70
C TYR A 152 18.01 -11.89 -15.22
N MET A 153 17.34 -12.79 -15.95
CA MET A 153 17.23 -12.71 -17.41
C MET A 153 15.89 -12.10 -17.80
N TRP A 154 15.92 -11.05 -18.62
CA TRP A 154 14.71 -10.36 -19.12
C TRP A 154 14.33 -10.80 -20.53
N GLY A 155 15.22 -11.56 -21.18
CA GLY A 155 15.06 -12.11 -22.52
C GLY A 155 16.30 -12.92 -22.89
N LYS A 156 16.50 -13.22 -24.18
CA LYS A 156 17.63 -14.03 -24.64
C LYS A 156 19.00 -13.32 -24.58
N ARG A 157 19.00 -11.98 -24.64
CA ARG A 157 20.22 -11.16 -24.77
C ARG A 157 20.47 -10.24 -23.58
N GLU A 158 19.48 -10.04 -22.72
CA GLU A 158 19.56 -9.08 -21.63
C GLU A 158 19.41 -9.75 -20.28
N SER A 159 20.36 -9.44 -19.41
CA SER A 159 20.37 -9.85 -18.03
C SER A 159 20.86 -8.71 -17.14
N THR A 160 20.33 -8.69 -15.92
CA THR A 160 20.93 -7.96 -14.81
C THR A 160 21.75 -8.96 -14.02
N GLU A 161 23.07 -8.75 -13.95
CA GLU A 161 23.97 -9.64 -13.20
C GLU A 161 23.78 -9.47 -11.68
N GLU A 162 24.36 -10.40 -10.93
CA GLU A 162 24.45 -10.31 -9.48
C GLU A 162 25.32 -9.11 -9.05
N GLY A 163 24.97 -8.47 -7.93
CA GLY A 163 25.69 -7.35 -7.35
C GLY A 163 25.34 -5.98 -7.94
N ARG A 164 24.43 -5.90 -8.92
CA ARG A 164 23.95 -4.64 -9.52
C ARG A 164 22.92 -3.96 -8.61
N PRO A 165 22.83 -2.62 -8.59
CA PRO A 165 21.83 -1.91 -7.80
C PRO A 165 20.41 -2.27 -8.23
N LEU A 166 19.50 -2.34 -7.27
CA LEU A 166 18.09 -2.70 -7.49
C LEU A 166 17.38 -1.67 -8.38
N GLY A 167 17.88 -0.43 -8.42
CA GLY A 167 17.46 0.61 -9.36
C GLY A 167 17.52 0.18 -10.82
N GLU A 168 18.51 -0.62 -11.23
CA GLU A 168 18.62 -1.11 -12.62
C GLU A 168 17.50 -2.07 -12.98
N VAL A 169 17.06 -2.89 -12.02
CA VAL A 169 15.90 -3.79 -12.22
C VAL A 169 14.63 -2.96 -12.43
N VAL A 170 14.45 -1.90 -11.65
CA VAL A 170 13.31 -0.98 -11.77
C VAL A 170 13.34 -0.25 -13.11
N GLU A 171 14.51 0.26 -13.51
CA GLU A 171 14.69 0.93 -14.80
C GLU A 171 14.46 0.02 -15.99
N GLN A 172 14.91 -1.23 -15.92
CA GLN A 172 14.64 -2.23 -16.95
C GLN A 172 13.13 -2.50 -17.11
N GLY A 173 12.40 -2.61 -15.99
CA GLY A 173 10.94 -2.77 -16.00
C GLY A 173 10.20 -1.54 -16.55
N LEU A 174 10.74 -0.33 -16.34
CA LEU A 174 10.20 0.92 -16.88
C LEU A 174 10.50 1.10 -18.37
N ALA A 175 11.71 0.74 -18.81
CA ALA A 175 12.11 0.80 -20.21
C ALA A 175 11.37 -0.24 -21.06
N ARG A 176 11.07 -1.41 -20.49
CA ARG A 176 10.35 -2.51 -21.15
C ARG A 176 9.11 -2.91 -20.38
N VAL A 177 8.01 -2.23 -20.72
CA VAL A 177 6.71 -2.42 -20.06
C VAL A 177 6.26 -3.90 -20.05
N ARG A 178 6.58 -4.69 -21.08
CA ARG A 178 6.24 -6.13 -21.14
C ARG A 178 6.88 -6.95 -20.01
N SER A 179 8.09 -6.57 -19.56
CA SER A 179 8.81 -7.23 -18.46
C SER A 179 8.55 -6.58 -17.11
N ALA A 180 7.70 -5.54 -17.03
CA ALA A 180 7.44 -4.80 -15.80
C ALA A 180 6.87 -5.69 -14.69
N SER A 181 5.96 -6.61 -15.02
CA SER A 181 5.36 -7.54 -14.04
C SER A 181 6.41 -8.46 -13.41
N ASP A 182 7.33 -8.96 -14.25
CA ASP A 182 8.45 -9.78 -13.79
C ASP A 182 9.43 -8.95 -12.95
N ALA A 183 9.72 -7.71 -13.35
CA ALA A 183 10.57 -6.79 -12.60
C ALA A 183 10.00 -6.48 -11.21
N VAL A 184 8.69 -6.29 -11.08
CA VAL A 184 8.01 -6.21 -9.77
C VAL A 184 8.22 -7.48 -8.98
N GLY A 185 8.02 -8.66 -9.58
CA GLY A 185 8.24 -9.94 -8.90
C GLY A 185 9.67 -10.12 -8.37
N VAL A 186 10.67 -9.72 -9.16
CA VAL A 186 12.08 -9.70 -8.77
C VAL A 186 12.32 -8.74 -7.61
N LEU A 187 11.83 -7.52 -7.73
CA LEU A 187 11.95 -6.49 -6.70
C LEU A 187 11.39 -6.98 -5.36
N LEU A 188 10.14 -7.47 -5.35
CA LEU A 188 9.50 -7.98 -4.14
C LEU A 188 10.29 -9.13 -3.50
N ARG A 189 10.81 -10.05 -4.33
CA ARG A 189 11.63 -11.16 -3.86
C ARG A 189 12.92 -10.70 -3.21
N GLU A 190 13.64 -9.77 -3.84
CA GLU A 190 14.93 -9.27 -3.35
C GLU A 190 14.75 -8.50 -2.04
N LEU A 191 13.72 -7.64 -1.96
CA LEU A 191 13.38 -6.90 -0.74
C LEU A 191 13.10 -7.84 0.44
N LYS A 192 12.31 -8.90 0.20
CA LYS A 192 11.96 -9.89 1.22
C LYS A 192 13.17 -10.72 1.69
N LEU A 193 14.09 -11.06 0.80
CA LEU A 193 15.29 -11.81 1.15
C LEU A 193 16.29 -10.95 1.93
N GLN A 194 16.38 -9.66 1.61
CA GLN A 194 17.35 -8.76 2.23
C GLN A 194 16.87 -8.11 3.52
N SER A 195 15.56 -7.95 3.71
CA SER A 195 15.02 -7.47 4.99
C SER A 195 15.45 -8.37 6.15
N GLN A 196 15.53 -9.70 5.92
CA GLN A 196 16.00 -10.68 6.91
C GLN A 196 17.46 -10.47 7.36
N ARG A 197 18.29 -9.83 6.53
CA ARG A 197 19.70 -9.56 6.84
C ARG A 197 19.90 -8.30 7.68
N GLY A 198 18.85 -7.51 7.89
CA GLY A 198 18.88 -6.31 8.72
C GLY A 198 19.48 -5.06 8.04
N SER A 199 19.74 -5.09 6.74
CA SER A 199 20.30 -3.93 6.01
C SER A 199 19.37 -2.72 5.97
N PHE A 200 18.06 -2.95 6.01
CA PHE A 200 17.03 -1.91 6.02
C PHE A 200 15.77 -2.43 6.72
N ARG A 201 14.89 -1.51 7.12
CA ARG A 201 13.58 -1.83 7.69
C ARG A 201 12.53 -1.76 6.60
N LEU A 202 11.71 -2.80 6.46
CA LEU A 202 10.70 -2.88 5.40
C LEU A 202 9.29 -2.65 5.96
N LEU A 203 8.55 -1.69 5.39
CA LEU A 203 7.11 -1.54 5.61
C LEU A 203 6.36 -2.00 4.37
N VAL A 204 5.51 -3.02 4.50
CA VAL A 204 4.57 -3.42 3.45
C VAL A 204 3.21 -2.80 3.77
N ALA A 205 2.83 -1.76 3.02
CA ALA A 205 1.57 -1.04 3.15
C ALA A 205 0.63 -1.38 1.99
N VAL A 206 -0.49 -2.06 2.25
CA VAL A 206 -1.42 -2.48 1.18
C VAL A 206 -2.83 -2.00 1.47
N ASP A 207 -3.38 -1.15 0.61
CA ASP A 207 -4.79 -0.78 0.69
C ASP A 207 -5.68 -1.76 -0.08
N GLY A 208 -6.81 -2.14 0.53
CA GLY A 208 -7.79 -3.04 -0.07
C GLY A 208 -7.29 -4.48 -0.21
N VAL A 209 -6.60 -4.99 0.82
CA VAL A 209 -5.96 -6.33 0.77
C VAL A 209 -6.96 -7.47 0.49
N ASN A 210 -8.24 -7.26 0.78
CA ASN A 210 -9.33 -8.19 0.44
C ASN A 210 -9.46 -8.46 -1.08
N ALA A 211 -8.90 -7.62 -1.95
CA ALA A 211 -8.81 -7.88 -3.37
C ALA A 211 -7.95 -9.11 -3.71
N LEU A 212 -6.95 -9.43 -2.88
CA LEU A 212 -5.97 -10.48 -3.19
C LEU A 212 -6.59 -11.88 -3.16
N TRP A 213 -7.58 -12.12 -2.28
CA TRP A 213 -8.29 -13.40 -2.10
C TRP A 213 -9.76 -13.33 -2.52
N GLY A 214 -10.15 -12.26 -3.21
CA GLY A 214 -11.50 -12.10 -3.74
C GLY A 214 -11.69 -12.80 -5.09
N ARG A 215 -12.60 -12.25 -5.89
CA ARG A 215 -12.77 -12.63 -7.31
C ARG A 215 -12.32 -11.48 -8.19
N SER A 216 -11.77 -11.79 -9.36
CA SER A 216 -11.44 -10.78 -10.37
C SER A 216 -12.63 -10.57 -11.33
N THR A 217 -12.70 -9.39 -11.96
CA THR A 217 -13.60 -9.16 -13.11
C THR A 217 -12.92 -9.43 -14.45
N LEU A 218 -11.65 -9.85 -14.42
CA LEU A 218 -10.83 -10.02 -15.60
C LEU A 218 -11.19 -11.33 -16.31
N ARG A 219 -11.08 -11.30 -17.65
CA ARG A 219 -11.37 -12.44 -18.50
C ARG A 219 -10.23 -12.63 -19.48
N ARG A 220 -9.99 -13.88 -19.86
CA ARG A 220 -9.07 -14.24 -20.94
C ARG A 220 -9.74 -13.96 -22.30
N GLU A 221 -8.99 -14.10 -23.38
CA GLU A 221 -9.50 -13.93 -24.76
C GLU A 221 -10.67 -14.87 -25.08
N ASP A 222 -10.66 -16.08 -24.52
CA ASP A 222 -11.74 -17.07 -24.62
C ASP A 222 -12.96 -16.76 -23.72
N LYS A 223 -12.98 -15.60 -23.06
CA LYS A 223 -13.99 -15.12 -22.10
C LYS A 223 -14.07 -15.91 -20.80
N SER A 224 -13.17 -16.87 -20.55
CA SER A 224 -13.09 -17.56 -19.26
C SER A 224 -12.69 -16.59 -18.14
N PRO A 225 -13.19 -16.78 -16.92
CA PRO A 225 -12.83 -15.93 -15.79
C PRO A 225 -11.39 -16.18 -15.36
N VAL A 226 -10.69 -15.13 -14.94
CA VAL A 226 -9.32 -15.22 -14.41
C VAL A 226 -9.36 -15.25 -12.88
N SER A 227 -8.74 -16.25 -12.26
CA SER A 227 -8.54 -16.24 -10.81
C SER A 227 -7.50 -15.18 -10.39
N PRO A 228 -7.64 -14.47 -9.25
CA PRO A 228 -6.59 -13.57 -8.77
C PRO A 228 -5.24 -14.24 -8.58
N GLU A 229 -5.21 -15.55 -8.33
CA GLU A 229 -3.96 -16.31 -8.17
C GLU A 229 -3.17 -16.49 -9.48
N GLU A 230 -3.86 -16.39 -10.62
CA GLU A 230 -3.23 -16.42 -11.95
C GLU A 230 -2.55 -15.10 -12.29
N LEU A 231 -2.86 -14.00 -11.60
CA LEU A 231 -2.29 -12.68 -11.86
C LEU A 231 -0.91 -12.57 -11.20
N THR A 232 0.12 -12.28 -11.99
CA THR A 232 1.52 -12.21 -11.51
C THR A 232 1.70 -11.22 -10.36
N LEU A 233 1.09 -10.02 -10.46
CA LEU A 233 1.19 -8.99 -9.41
C LEU A 233 0.54 -9.43 -8.10
N VAL A 234 -0.68 -10.00 -8.18
CA VAL A 234 -1.41 -10.49 -7.00
C VAL A 234 -0.68 -11.66 -6.35
N HIS A 235 -0.21 -12.62 -7.15
CA HIS A 235 0.54 -13.77 -6.66
C HIS A 235 1.82 -13.35 -5.91
N ASN A 236 2.58 -12.40 -6.46
CA ASN A 236 3.78 -11.92 -5.79
C ASN A 236 3.46 -11.09 -4.55
N LEU A 237 2.38 -10.30 -4.55
CA LEU A 237 1.96 -9.54 -3.38
C LEU A 237 1.44 -10.45 -2.26
N ARG A 238 0.69 -11.53 -2.56
CA ARG A 238 0.30 -12.56 -1.58
C ARG A 238 1.52 -13.12 -0.84
N LYS A 239 2.66 -13.30 -1.52
CA LYS A 239 3.91 -13.75 -0.89
C LYS A 239 4.54 -12.71 0.04
N MET A 240 4.36 -11.41 -0.23
CA MET A 240 4.88 -10.34 0.64
C MET A 240 4.09 -10.22 1.94
N VAL A 241 2.80 -10.56 1.89
CA VAL A 241 1.90 -10.48 3.04
C VAL A 241 2.02 -11.70 3.97
N ARG A 242 2.74 -12.77 3.56
CA ARG A 242 3.10 -13.87 4.45
C ARG A 242 4.13 -13.39 5.48
N ASN A 243 4.09 -13.97 6.68
CA ASN A 243 4.99 -13.68 7.80
C ASN A 243 6.22 -14.61 7.84
N ASP A 244 6.67 -15.12 6.70
CA ASP A 244 7.85 -15.98 6.54
C ASP A 244 9.16 -15.19 6.41
N TRP A 245 9.16 -13.93 6.83
CA TRP A 245 10.32 -13.02 6.79
C TRP A 245 10.33 -12.10 8.01
N SER A 246 11.50 -11.55 8.34
CA SER A 246 11.74 -10.65 9.47
C SER A 246 12.40 -9.34 8.99
N GLY A 247 12.60 -8.38 9.88
CA GLY A 247 13.19 -7.07 9.53
C GLY A 247 12.17 -6.03 9.08
N GLY A 248 10.88 -6.24 9.35
CA GLY A 248 9.85 -5.29 8.96
C GLY A 248 8.46 -5.59 9.51
N ALA A 249 7.48 -4.85 9.00
CA ALA A 249 6.08 -4.94 9.40
C ALA A 249 5.15 -4.87 8.19
N ILE A 250 4.00 -5.52 8.31
CA ILE A 250 2.96 -5.57 7.27
C ILE A 250 1.73 -4.84 7.81
N VAL A 251 1.36 -3.72 7.19
CA VAL A 251 0.17 -2.94 7.55
C VAL A 251 -0.77 -2.92 6.35
N THR A 252 -1.95 -3.49 6.53
CA THR A 252 -2.94 -3.61 5.47
C THR A 252 -4.25 -2.97 5.88
N THR A 253 -5.03 -2.52 4.92
CA THR A 253 -6.41 -2.07 5.16
C THR A 253 -7.39 -2.96 4.40
N LEU A 254 -8.57 -3.12 4.97
CA LEU A 254 -9.73 -3.63 4.27
C LEU A 254 -10.48 -2.47 3.64
N SER A 255 -11.01 -2.68 2.43
CA SER A 255 -11.88 -1.72 1.79
C SER A 255 -13.08 -2.40 1.16
N GLN A 256 -14.27 -1.99 1.61
CA GLN A 256 -15.53 -2.28 0.93
C GLN A 256 -15.62 -1.47 -0.38
N THR A 257 -15.12 -0.22 -0.39
CA THR A 257 -15.17 0.63 -1.57
C THR A 257 -14.25 0.05 -2.64
N GLY A 258 -14.83 -0.27 -3.79
CA GLY A 258 -14.10 -0.91 -4.89
C GLY A 258 -13.97 -2.42 -4.78
N SER A 259 -14.47 -3.03 -3.70
CA SER A 259 -14.58 -4.49 -3.56
C SER A 259 -15.48 -5.09 -4.63
N LEU A 260 -15.18 -6.32 -5.01
CA LEU A 260 -15.89 -7.05 -6.05
C LEU A 260 -16.67 -8.18 -5.41
N PHE A 261 -17.94 -8.32 -5.77
CA PHE A 261 -18.81 -9.40 -5.30
C PHE A 261 -18.95 -9.48 -3.77
N LYS A 262 -18.97 -8.34 -3.08
CA LYS A 262 -19.19 -8.22 -1.62
C LYS A 262 -20.39 -7.30 -1.35
N PRO A 263 -21.20 -7.56 -0.31
CA PRO A 263 -22.33 -6.70 0.02
C PRO A 263 -21.84 -5.32 0.50
N SER A 264 -22.68 -4.30 0.31
CA SER A 264 -22.33 -2.91 0.64
C SER A 264 -22.14 -2.67 2.14
N SER A 265 -22.80 -3.47 2.98
CA SER A 265 -22.72 -3.42 4.43
C SER A 265 -21.54 -4.18 5.03
N ALA A 266 -20.85 -5.03 4.27
CA ALA A 266 -19.72 -5.81 4.82
C ALA A 266 -18.52 -4.92 5.11
N TYR A 267 -18.01 -5.02 6.32
CA TYR A 267 -16.80 -4.29 6.75
C TYR A 267 -15.89 -5.11 7.67
N THR A 268 -16.35 -6.25 8.18
CA THR A 268 -15.57 -7.08 9.09
C THR A 268 -14.48 -7.85 8.32
N PRO A 269 -13.37 -8.23 8.97
CA PRO A 269 -12.31 -9.01 8.33
C PRO A 269 -12.80 -10.32 7.72
N GLN A 270 -13.60 -11.08 8.44
CA GLN A 270 -14.09 -12.38 7.97
C GLN A 270 -14.99 -12.26 6.74
N GLU A 271 -15.89 -11.26 6.70
CA GLU A 271 -16.78 -11.04 5.55
C GLU A 271 -16.01 -10.61 4.30
N LEU A 272 -15.07 -9.66 4.44
CA LEU A 272 -14.35 -9.09 3.31
C LEU A 272 -13.26 -10.02 2.78
N LEU A 273 -12.47 -10.64 3.66
CA LEU A 273 -11.40 -11.58 3.27
C LEU A 273 -11.95 -12.93 2.81
N GLY A 274 -13.11 -13.35 3.36
CA GLY A 274 -13.58 -14.73 3.22
C GLY A 274 -12.66 -15.73 3.92
N LYS A 275 -12.95 -17.03 3.80
CA LYS A 275 -12.18 -18.10 4.46
C LYS A 275 -10.70 -18.09 4.03
N GLU A 276 -10.46 -18.14 2.71
CA GLU A 276 -9.10 -18.19 2.16
C GLU A 276 -8.22 -17.02 2.60
N GLY A 277 -8.74 -15.79 2.53
CA GLY A 277 -7.98 -14.61 2.94
C GLY A 277 -7.79 -14.49 4.45
N PHE A 278 -8.77 -14.95 5.24
CA PHE A 278 -8.66 -14.96 6.70
C PHE A 278 -7.60 -15.98 7.14
N ASP A 279 -7.67 -17.22 6.65
CA ASP A 279 -6.71 -18.28 6.96
C ASP A 279 -5.29 -17.90 6.50
N ALA A 280 -5.16 -17.21 5.37
CA ALA A 280 -3.86 -16.74 4.87
C ALA A 280 -3.24 -15.61 5.72
N LEU A 281 -4.07 -14.80 6.40
CA LEU A 281 -3.64 -13.70 7.25
C LEU A 281 -3.54 -14.07 8.73
N ASP A 282 -4.16 -15.16 9.16
CA ASP A 282 -4.13 -15.60 10.55
C ASP A 282 -2.74 -16.13 10.95
N PRO A 283 -2.17 -15.76 12.13
CA PRO A 283 -2.59 -14.69 13.03
C PRO A 283 -2.25 -13.27 12.54
N PHE A 284 -3.15 -12.32 12.80
CA PHE A 284 -2.95 -10.89 12.58
C PHE A 284 -3.53 -10.04 13.73
N VAL A 285 -3.08 -8.79 13.84
CA VAL A 285 -3.58 -7.81 14.80
C VAL A 285 -4.68 -6.96 14.13
N PRO A 286 -5.96 -7.11 14.52
CA PRO A 286 -7.04 -6.29 13.97
C PRO A 286 -7.03 -4.89 14.59
N ILE A 287 -7.07 -3.85 13.75
CA ILE A 287 -7.11 -2.43 14.17
C ILE A 287 -8.43 -1.80 13.71
N PRO A 288 -9.41 -1.62 14.60
CA PRO A 288 -10.68 -0.98 14.24
C PRO A 288 -10.50 0.53 14.03
N VAL A 289 -11.13 1.07 12.98
CA VAL A 289 -11.18 2.51 12.70
C VAL A 289 -12.63 2.98 12.80
N PRO A 290 -13.01 3.57 13.94
CA PRO A 290 -14.36 4.08 14.16
C PRO A 290 -14.57 5.43 13.47
N ASN A 291 -15.83 5.89 13.50
CA ASN A 291 -16.21 7.26 13.20
C ASN A 291 -15.50 8.27 14.12
N TYR A 292 -15.59 9.55 13.78
CA TYR A 292 -14.97 10.59 14.61
C TYR A 292 -15.57 10.63 16.01
N SER A 293 -14.70 10.76 17.01
CA SER A 293 -15.13 11.18 18.34
C SER A 293 -15.64 12.63 18.29
N PRO A 294 -16.41 13.11 19.29
CA PRO A 294 -16.83 14.50 19.35
C PRO A 294 -15.66 15.48 19.23
N ARG A 295 -14.54 15.18 19.89
CA ARG A 295 -13.32 16.00 19.82
C ARG A 295 -12.67 16.02 18.43
N GLU A 296 -12.59 14.87 17.76
CA GLU A 296 -12.09 14.78 16.39
C GLU A 296 -13.01 15.55 15.43
N PHE A 297 -14.33 15.44 15.62
CA PHE A 297 -15.32 16.17 14.83
C PHE A 297 -15.15 17.68 14.97
N GLU A 298 -15.13 18.21 16.20
CA GLU A 298 -14.93 19.64 16.45
C GLU A 298 -13.62 20.16 15.86
N SER A 299 -12.54 19.37 15.97
CA SER A 299 -11.24 19.76 15.40
C SER A 299 -11.29 19.79 13.86
N CYS A 300 -12.01 18.86 13.24
CA CYS A 300 -12.23 18.83 11.80
C CYS A 300 -13.06 20.05 11.35
N TYR A 301 -14.14 20.34 12.08
CA TYR A 301 -15.04 21.46 11.82
C TYR A 301 -14.30 22.80 11.96
N GLY A 302 -13.58 23.00 13.06
CA GLY A 302 -12.74 24.18 13.28
C GLY A 302 -11.72 24.40 12.18
N TYR A 303 -11.09 23.34 11.67
CA TYR A 303 -10.19 23.45 10.53
C TYR A 303 -10.87 23.94 9.25
N TYR A 304 -12.08 23.45 8.95
CA TYR A 304 -12.84 23.93 7.78
C TYR A 304 -13.33 25.37 7.95
N LEU A 305 -13.66 25.79 9.17
CA LEU A 305 -13.99 27.18 9.50
C LEU A 305 -12.78 28.10 9.30
N GLU A 306 -11.61 27.72 9.83
CA GLU A 306 -10.35 28.47 9.64
C GLU A 306 -10.02 28.68 8.15
N ARG A 307 -10.33 27.68 7.33
CA ARG A 307 -10.12 27.71 5.87
C ARG A 307 -11.24 28.40 5.10
N ARG A 308 -12.24 28.94 5.79
CA ARG A 308 -13.46 29.52 5.20
C ARG A 308 -14.05 28.57 4.14
N TRP A 309 -14.01 27.27 4.40
CA TRP A 309 -14.56 26.29 3.48
C TRP A 309 -16.09 26.24 3.58
N LEU A 310 -16.62 26.52 4.76
CA LEU A 310 -18.04 26.60 5.04
C LEU A 310 -18.54 28.03 4.74
N GLN A 311 -19.27 28.18 3.64
CA GLN A 311 -19.77 29.48 3.16
C GLN A 311 -21.20 29.79 3.63
N HIS A 312 -21.95 28.77 4.04
CA HIS A 312 -23.32 28.94 4.50
C HIS A 312 -23.36 29.49 5.91
N GLU A 313 -24.25 30.45 6.20
CA GLU A 313 -24.34 31.16 7.49
C GLU A 313 -24.53 30.19 8.67
N GLN A 314 -25.43 29.21 8.54
CA GLN A 314 -25.64 28.17 9.56
C GLN A 314 -24.44 27.23 9.78
N GLY A 315 -23.49 27.19 8.83
CA GLY A 315 -22.26 26.40 8.95
C GLY A 315 -21.07 27.22 9.42
N GLN A 316 -21.26 28.49 9.75
CA GLN A 316 -20.25 29.37 10.37
C GLN A 316 -20.51 29.58 11.85
N SER A 317 -21.75 29.30 12.31
CA SER A 317 -22.17 29.25 13.71
C SER A 317 -21.81 27.94 14.40
#